data_AF-A0A6A4X4W2-F1
#
_entry.id   AF-A0A6A4X4W2-F1
#
_cell.length_a   1.000
_cell.length_b   1.000
_cell.length_c   1.000
_cell.angle_alpha   90.00
_cell.angle_beta   90.00
_cell.angle_gamma   90.00
#
_symmetry.space_group_name_H-M   'P 1'
#
loop_
_entity.id
_entity.type
_entity.pdbx_description
1 polymer ?
#
loop_
_entity_poly.entity_id
_entity_poly.type
_entity_poly.pdbx_seq_one_letter_code
_entity_poly.pdbx_strand_id
1 'polypeptide(L)'
;MPRVFIGRTHDLYGKSLWELLCNLKDFGVGRVVKRTKFNQRYPERSWYRIINVQPEMDEENRCGSVTVRRVFRGVETPRDVTLSRTTALTDYQLELERLEDANASAEMPAIYRNQWNYNIQGRTEGGAASSGSAAS
;
A
#
# COMPACT_ATOMS: atom_id res chain seq x y z
N MET A 1 35.98 -20.08 -21.21
CA MET A 1 36.40 -19.71 -19.84
C MET A 1 35.17 -19.68 -18.94
N PRO A 2 35.11 -20.45 -17.83
CA PRO A 2 33.96 -20.44 -16.95
C PRO A 2 33.98 -19.18 -16.06
N ARG A 3 32.84 -18.49 -15.94
CA ARG A 3 32.68 -17.36 -14.99
C ARG A 3 32.20 -17.92 -13.66
N VAL A 4 33.01 -17.74 -12.62
CA VAL A 4 32.63 -18.01 -11.24
C VAL A 4 32.20 -16.70 -10.62
N PHE A 5 30.96 -16.61 -10.14
CA PHE A 5 30.50 -15.47 -9.35
C PHE A 5 31.12 -15.56 -7.95
N ILE A 6 32.00 -14.61 -7.63
CA ILE A 6 32.64 -14.50 -6.32
C ILE A 6 31.95 -13.32 -5.60
N GLY A 7 31.20 -13.61 -4.53
CA GLY A 7 30.50 -12.60 -3.74
C GLY A 7 29.20 -13.11 -3.12
N ARG A 8 28.58 -12.30 -2.26
CA ARG A 8 27.28 -12.60 -1.65
C ARG A 8 26.17 -12.10 -2.57
N THR A 9 25.52 -13.01 -3.28
CA THR A 9 24.36 -12.68 -4.11
C THR A 9 23.21 -12.18 -3.24
N HIS A 10 22.43 -11.23 -3.76
CA HIS A 10 21.23 -10.72 -3.12
C HIS A 10 20.09 -10.67 -4.14
N ASP A 11 18.89 -10.98 -3.67
CA ASP A 11 17.68 -11.01 -4.50
C ASP A 11 16.76 -9.80 -4.24
N LEU A 12 17.30 -8.65 -3.79
CA LEU A 12 16.46 -7.45 -3.72
C LEU A 12 16.37 -6.79 -5.09
N TYR A 13 15.14 -6.47 -5.47
CA TYR A 13 14.82 -5.74 -6.68
C TYR A 13 13.62 -4.84 -6.41
N GLY A 14 13.58 -3.69 -7.07
CA GLY A 14 12.56 -2.67 -6.88
C GLY A 14 13.17 -1.29 -6.67
N LYS A 15 12.38 -0.41 -6.06
CA LYS A 15 12.79 0.95 -5.69
C LYS A 15 13.08 1.04 -4.21
N SER A 16 13.87 2.02 -3.82
CA SER A 16 14.00 2.38 -2.41
C SER A 16 12.68 2.93 -1.87
N LEU A 17 12.51 2.90 -0.55
CA LEU A 17 11.31 3.45 0.06
C LEU A 17 11.21 4.95 -0.23
N TRP A 18 12.31 5.69 -0.11
CA TRP A 18 12.35 7.14 -0.32
C TRP A 18 12.01 7.55 -1.74
N GLU A 19 12.50 6.83 -2.76
CA GLU A 19 12.11 7.08 -4.15
C GLU A 19 10.61 6.90 -4.37
N LEU A 20 9.98 5.96 -3.67
CA LEU A 20 8.52 5.81 -3.72
C LEU A 20 7.86 7.00 -3.02
N LEU A 21 8.21 7.26 -1.76
CA LEU A 21 7.55 8.30 -0.95
C LEU A 21 7.67 9.70 -1.57
N CYS A 22 8.83 10.07 -2.11
CA CYS A 22 9.05 11.38 -2.74
C CYS A 22 8.20 11.61 -4.01
N ASN A 23 7.80 10.54 -4.69
CA ASN A 23 6.94 10.62 -5.87
C ASN A 23 5.44 10.67 -5.51
N LEU A 24 5.09 10.51 -4.24
CA LEU A 24 3.71 10.49 -3.79
C LEU A 24 3.33 11.81 -3.10
N LYS A 25 2.08 12.24 -3.33
CA LYS A 25 1.50 13.35 -2.57
C LYS A 25 1.45 13.00 -1.08
N ASP A 26 1.81 13.95 -0.23
CA ASP A 26 1.86 13.79 1.24
C ASP A 26 2.71 12.59 1.67
N PHE A 27 3.78 12.30 0.91
CA PHE A 27 4.66 11.15 1.10
C PHE A 27 3.94 9.79 1.14
N GLY A 28 2.71 9.69 0.63
CA GLY A 28 1.94 8.46 0.65
C GLY A 28 1.48 8.02 2.05
N VAL A 29 1.34 8.94 3.00
CA VAL A 29 0.75 8.66 4.32
C VAL A 29 -0.61 7.96 4.16
N GLY A 30 -0.83 6.90 4.93
CA GLY A 30 -2.02 6.07 4.86
C GLY A 30 -2.01 5.00 3.76
N ARG A 31 -0.94 4.88 2.95
CA ARG A 31 -0.78 3.78 1.99
C ARG A 31 -0.03 2.58 2.57
N VAL A 32 -0.19 1.44 1.89
CA VAL A 32 0.50 0.19 2.21
C VAL A 32 1.69 -0.01 1.29
N VAL A 33 2.81 -0.38 1.88
CA VAL A 33 4.02 -0.77 1.17
C VAL A 33 4.39 -2.19 1.57
N LYS A 34 4.74 -3.00 0.58
CA LYS A 34 5.27 -4.35 0.79
C LYS A 34 6.76 -4.37 0.49
N ARG A 35 7.45 -5.34 1.10
CA ARG A 35 8.83 -5.65 0.76
C ARG A 35 8.88 -6.91 -0.08
N THR A 36 9.50 -6.82 -1.24
CA THR A 36 9.64 -7.90 -2.22
C THR A 36 10.23 -9.16 -1.59
N LYS A 37 11.26 -8.99 -0.74
CA LYS A 37 11.91 -10.09 -0.03
C LYS A 37 10.95 -10.89 0.85
N PHE A 38 9.98 -10.23 1.49
CA PHE A 38 9.01 -10.93 2.36
C PHE A 38 7.95 -11.64 1.55
N ASN A 39 7.48 -11.03 0.46
CA ASN A 39 6.49 -11.66 -0.43
C ASN A 39 7.03 -12.95 -1.07
N GLN A 40 8.31 -12.97 -1.44
CA GLN A 40 8.94 -14.16 -2.03
C GLN A 40 9.27 -15.23 -0.98
N ARG A 41 9.60 -14.82 0.25
CA ARG A 41 10.06 -15.76 1.30
C ARG A 41 8.91 -16.40 2.09
N TYR A 42 7.81 -15.68 2.27
CA TYR A 42 6.72 -16.06 3.15
C TYR A 42 5.39 -15.96 2.41
N PRO A 43 4.56 -17.02 2.41
CA PRO A 43 3.22 -16.96 1.82
C PRO A 43 2.27 -16.07 2.63
N GLU A 44 2.58 -15.83 3.91
CA GLU A 44 1.75 -15.01 4.79
C GLU A 44 1.91 -13.50 4.49
N ARG A 45 0.80 -12.76 4.55
CA ARG A 45 0.77 -11.32 4.25
C ARG A 45 1.70 -10.55 5.18
N SER A 46 2.63 -9.80 4.59
CA SER A 46 3.57 -8.92 5.29
C SER A 46 3.60 -7.55 4.64
N TRP A 47 3.26 -6.52 5.39
CA TRP A 47 3.11 -5.17 4.87
C TRP A 47 3.39 -4.08 5.92
N TYR A 48 3.62 -2.87 5.44
CA TYR A 48 3.85 -1.67 6.23
C TYR A 48 2.83 -0.61 5.86
N ARG A 49 2.09 -0.09 6.84
CA ARG A 49 1.22 1.08 6.65
C ARG A 49 1.98 2.32 7.08
N ILE A 50 2.10 3.28 6.18
CA ILE A 50 2.79 4.55 6.46
C ILE A 50 1.88 5.40 7.36
N ILE A 51 2.38 5.80 8.52
CA ILE A 51 1.67 6.66 9.47
C ILE A 51 2.21 8.08 9.38
N ASN A 52 3.54 8.20 9.44
CA ASN A 52 4.21 9.50 9.42
C ASN A 52 5.56 9.40 8.71
N VAL A 53 5.94 10.45 8.00
CA VAL A 53 7.19 10.54 7.26
C VAL A 53 7.87 11.85 7.64
N GLN A 54 9.10 11.75 8.16
CA GLN A 54 9.94 12.89 8.51
C GLN A 54 11.18 12.87 7.62
N PRO A 55 11.21 13.65 6.53
CA PRO A 55 12.41 13.77 5.70
C PRO A 55 13.49 14.54 6.46
N GLU A 56 14.75 14.10 6.32
CA GLU A 56 15.91 14.75 6.96
C GLU A 56 16.45 15.94 6.15
N MET A 57 15.82 16.25 5.00
CA MET A 57 16.16 17.37 4.11
C MET A 57 17.64 17.41 3.67
N ASP A 58 18.20 16.26 3.30
CA ASP A 58 19.47 16.20 2.57
C ASP A 58 19.32 16.72 1.12
N GLU A 59 20.43 17.13 0.50
CA GLU A 59 20.47 17.62 -0.89
C GLU A 59 19.79 16.67 -1.90
N GLU A 60 19.81 15.36 -1.62
CA GLU A 60 19.21 14.34 -2.49
C GLU A 60 17.88 13.78 -1.96
N ASN A 61 17.39 14.22 -0.80
CA ASN A 61 16.16 13.71 -0.14
C ASN A 61 16.09 12.17 -0.04
N ARG A 62 17.24 11.51 0.17
CA ARG A 62 17.35 10.04 0.23
C ARG A 62 17.21 9.47 1.63
N CYS A 63 17.21 10.32 2.65
CA CYS A 63 17.24 9.92 4.05
C CYS A 63 16.13 10.58 4.86
N GLY A 64 15.80 9.93 5.96
CA GLY A 64 14.84 10.39 6.94
C GLY A 64 14.19 9.23 7.68
N SER A 65 13.33 9.61 8.62
CA SER A 65 12.66 8.68 9.53
C SER A 65 11.23 8.42 9.07
N VAL A 66 10.91 7.15 8.84
CA VAL A 66 9.56 6.74 8.42
C VAL A 66 8.91 5.93 9.53
N THR A 67 7.81 6.43 10.09
CA THR A 67 7.05 5.71 11.11
C THR A 67 5.92 4.92 10.46
N VAL A 68 5.91 3.60 10.70
CA VAL A 68 4.96 2.67 10.07
C VAL A 68 4.31 1.74 11.08
N ARG A 69 3.09 1.30 10.77
CA ARG A 69 2.51 0.11 11.38
C ARG A 69 2.95 -1.11 10.60
N ARG A 70 3.59 -2.05 11.27
CA ARG A 70 4.10 -3.27 10.66
C ARG A 70 3.17 -4.44 10.92
N VAL A 71 2.82 -5.16 9.85
CA VAL A 71 2.26 -6.50 9.91
C VAL A 71 3.27 -7.46 9.29
N PHE A 72 3.71 -8.45 10.05
CA PHE A 72 4.68 -9.44 9.59
C PHE A 72 4.10 -10.83 9.78
N ARG A 73 3.98 -11.57 8.68
CA ARG A 73 3.37 -12.91 8.63
C ARG A 73 1.99 -12.97 9.28
N GLY A 74 1.15 -11.98 8.97
CA GLY A 74 -0.19 -11.85 9.55
C GLY A 74 -0.24 -11.31 10.99
N VAL A 75 0.90 -11.17 11.67
CA VAL A 75 0.95 -10.64 13.04
C VAL A 75 1.17 -9.13 13.00
N GLU A 76 0.20 -8.36 13.49
CA GLU A 76 0.36 -6.92 13.66
C GLU A 76 1.24 -6.59 14.86
N THR A 77 2.15 -5.64 14.67
CA THR A 77 2.93 -5.09 15.77
C THR A 77 2.08 -3.99 16.45
N PRO A 78 1.84 -4.06 17.77
CA PRO A 78 0.98 -3.09 18.47
C PRO A 78 1.62 -1.70 18.59
N ARG A 79 2.95 -1.62 18.46
CA ARG A 79 3.70 -0.36 18.48
C ARG A 79 4.09 0.04 17.06
N ASP A 80 4.08 1.35 16.85
CA ASP A 80 4.59 1.95 15.63
C ASP A 80 6.10 1.77 15.57
N VAL A 81 6.59 1.41 14.38
CA VAL A 81 8.00 1.11 14.14
C VAL A 81 8.58 2.19 13.28
N THR A 82 9.64 2.84 13.74
CA THR A 82 10.43 3.77 12.93
C THR A 82 11.42 2.97 12.09
N LEU A 83 11.31 3.11 10.77
CA LEU A 83 12.26 2.59 9.80
C LEU A 83 13.32 3.65 9.53
N SER A 84 14.58 3.28 9.74
CA SER A 84 15.75 4.08 9.40
C SER A 84 16.63 3.32 8.41
N ARG A 85 17.36 2.31 8.88
CA ARG A 85 18.37 1.59 8.10
C ARG A 85 17.81 0.79 6.92
N THR A 86 16.55 0.38 7.00
CA THR A 86 15.91 -0.41 5.94
C THR A 86 15.34 0.45 4.82
N THR A 87 15.21 1.77 4.98
CA THR A 87 14.56 2.64 3.97
C THR A 87 15.40 2.77 2.70
N ALA A 88 16.73 2.67 2.82
CA ALA A 88 17.68 2.70 1.73
C ALA A 88 17.73 1.41 0.89
N LEU A 89 17.10 0.31 1.34
CA LEU A 89 17.07 -0.94 0.60
C LEU A 89 16.12 -0.82 -0.60
N THR A 90 16.55 -1.29 -1.76
CA THR A 90 15.79 -1.26 -3.02
C THR A 90 14.87 -2.47 -3.15
N ASP A 91 13.99 -2.63 -2.17
CA ASP A 91 13.13 -3.82 -2.08
C ASP A 91 11.68 -3.50 -1.74
N TYR A 92 11.25 -2.26 -1.96
CA TYR A 92 9.91 -1.81 -1.68
C TYR A 92 9.05 -1.77 -2.93
N GLN A 93 7.79 -2.15 -2.76
CA GLN A 93 6.74 -2.06 -3.75
C GLN A 93 5.50 -1.44 -3.12
N LEU A 94 5.00 -0.38 -3.74
CA LEU A 94 3.75 0.26 -3.33
C LEU A 94 2.58 -0.61 -3.81
N GLU A 95 1.65 -0.91 -2.92
CA GLU A 95 0.37 -1.48 -3.34
C GLU A 95 -0.60 -0.37 -3.72
N LEU A 96 -1.21 -0.52 -4.90
CA LEU A 96 -2.17 0.45 -5.41
C LEU A 96 -3.48 0.46 -4.59
N GLU A 97 -3.78 -0.66 -3.93
CA GLU A 97 -4.97 -0.82 -3.08
C GLU A 97 -4.87 0.10 -1.86
N ARG A 98 -5.82 1.02 -1.77
CA ARG A 98 -6.05 1.78 -0.54
C ARG A 98 -6.53 0.81 0.53
N LEU A 99 -6.12 1.04 1.77
CA LEU A 99 -6.39 0.16 2.93
C LEU A 99 -7.86 -0.22 3.21
N GLU A 100 -8.81 0.37 2.51
CA GLU A 100 -10.22 -0.04 2.60
C GLU A 100 -10.41 -1.47 2.06
N ASP A 101 -9.63 -1.87 1.05
CA ASP A 101 -9.78 -3.16 0.37
C ASP A 101 -8.94 -4.30 1.00
N ALA A 102 -7.79 -3.95 1.60
CA ALA A 102 -6.90 -4.91 2.26
C ALA A 102 -7.50 -5.51 3.55
N ASN A 103 -8.37 -4.76 4.24
CA ASN A 103 -9.18 -5.24 5.35
C ASN A 103 -10.52 -5.87 4.88
N ALA A 104 -11.03 -5.49 3.70
CA ALA A 104 -12.26 -6.03 3.14
C ALA A 104 -12.14 -7.51 2.71
N SER A 105 -10.91 -8.00 2.47
CA SER A 105 -10.66 -9.39 2.11
C SER A 105 -10.45 -10.33 3.31
N ALA A 106 -10.19 -9.78 4.50
CA ALA A 106 -9.84 -10.58 5.67
C ALA A 106 -11.04 -10.85 6.58
N GLU A 107 -11.80 -9.84 6.99
CA GLU A 107 -13.00 -10.04 7.83
C GLU A 107 -13.98 -8.88 7.63
N MET A 108 -15.12 -9.13 6.99
CA MET A 108 -16.28 -8.24 7.10
C MET A 108 -17.08 -8.65 8.35
N PRO A 109 -17.04 -7.91 9.47
CA PRO A 109 -17.93 -8.18 10.58
C PRO A 109 -19.38 -7.95 10.13
N ALA A 110 -20.26 -8.93 10.41
CA ALA A 110 -21.63 -9.05 9.87
C ALA A 110 -22.53 -7.81 10.08
N ILE A 111 -22.16 -6.90 10.98
CA ILE A 111 -22.86 -5.65 11.30
C ILE A 111 -22.81 -4.60 10.18
N TYR A 112 -21.89 -4.69 9.21
CA TYR A 112 -21.81 -3.74 8.08
C TYR A 112 -22.43 -4.26 6.76
N ARG A 113 -23.03 -5.46 6.76
CA ARG A 113 -23.62 -6.09 5.57
C ARG A 113 -24.83 -5.35 5.00
N ASN A 114 -25.48 -4.51 5.81
CA ASN A 114 -26.75 -3.86 5.44
C ASN A 114 -26.57 -2.48 4.78
N GLN A 115 -25.38 -1.87 4.84
CA GLN A 115 -25.11 -0.57 4.21
C GLN A 115 -24.58 -0.69 2.78
N TRP A 116 -23.89 -1.80 2.45
CA TRP A 116 -23.26 -2.02 1.14
C TRP A 116 -24.24 -2.37 0.02
N ASN A 117 -25.41 -2.92 0.35
CA ASN A 117 -26.45 -3.21 -0.65
C ASN A 117 -27.19 -1.97 -1.16
N TYR A 118 -27.09 -0.83 -0.47
CA TYR A 118 -27.75 0.41 -0.91
C TYR A 118 -27.02 1.13 -2.04
N ASN A 119 -25.72 0.88 -2.24
CA ASN A 119 -24.90 1.68 -3.17
C ASN A 119 -24.59 0.98 -4.51
N ILE A 120 -25.00 -0.28 -4.69
CA ILE A 120 -24.86 -1.00 -5.97
C ILE A 120 -26.14 -0.94 -6.82
N GLN A 121 -27.31 -0.66 -6.22
CA GLN A 121 -28.56 -0.48 -6.96
C GLN A 121 -28.72 0.91 -7.60
N GLY A 122 -27.91 1.90 -7.22
CA GLY A 122 -28.04 3.29 -7.72
C GLY A 122 -27.38 3.59 -9.07
N ARG A 123 -26.77 2.61 -9.76
CA ARG A 123 -26.03 2.83 -11.02
C ARG A 123 -26.75 2.36 -12.29
N THR A 124 -27.99 1.87 -12.20
CA THR A 124 -28.76 1.42 -13.38
C THR A 124 -29.88 2.38 -13.82
N GLU A 125 -30.06 3.53 -13.18
CA GLU A 125 -31.09 4.49 -13.57
C GLU A 125 -30.46 5.70 -14.26
N GLY A 126 -30.12 5.51 -15.54
CA GLY A 126 -29.49 6.54 -16.35
C GLY A 126 -29.82 6.39 -17.84
N GLY A 127 -31.06 6.70 -18.22
CA GLY A 127 -31.35 7.25 -19.55
C GLY A 127 -32.38 6.51 -20.39
N ALA A 128 -33.63 6.96 -20.34
CA ALA A 128 -34.51 6.95 -21.51
C ALA A 128 -35.48 8.15 -21.44
N ALA A 129 -35.06 9.22 -22.11
CA ALA A 129 -35.85 10.23 -22.81
C ALA A 129 -37.19 10.70 -22.21
N SER A 130 -37.17 11.92 -21.68
CA SER A 130 -38.29 12.84 -21.75
C SER A 130 -38.57 13.24 -23.21
N SER A 131 -39.78 12.96 -23.70
CA SER A 131 -40.41 13.75 -24.76
C SER A 131 -41.89 13.92 -24.38
N GLY A 132 -42.28 15.16 -24.11
CA GLY A 132 -43.63 15.50 -23.68
C GLY A 132 -44.66 15.45 -24.80
N SER A 133 -45.94 15.55 -24.43
CA SER A 133 -46.92 16.35 -25.15
C SER A 133 -48.18 16.50 -24.30
N ALA A 134 -48.79 17.66 -24.43
CA ALA A 134 -49.90 18.20 -23.69
C ALA A 134 -51.27 17.56 -24.00
N ALA A 135 -52.22 17.97 -23.16
CA ALA A 135 -53.62 18.31 -23.45
C ALA A 135 -54.69 17.39 -22.84
N SER A 136 -55.46 18.04 -21.95
CA SER A 136 -56.92 18.06 -21.77
C SER A 136 -57.77 16.91 -22.30
#